data_AF-A0A1S8NB86-F1
#
_entry.id   AF-A0A1S8NB86-F1
#
_cell.length_a   1.000
_cell.length_b   1.000
_cell.length_c   1.000
_cell.angle_alpha   90.00
_cell.angle_beta   90.00
_cell.angle_gamma   90.00
#
_symmetry.space_group_name_H-M   'P 1'
#
loop_
_entity.id
_entity.type
_entity.pdbx_description
1 polymer ?
#
loop_
_entity_poly.entity_id
_entity_poly.type
_entity_poly.pdbx_seq_one_letter_code
_entity_poly.pdbx_strand_id
1 'polypeptide(L)'
;MRKIIKGILVILILMCIGYVQPVFASDQNLDDYIYNHLKNWDTEFEIPYYNDDVIDVVKNIAKKDDYLSRSISQLCYKKEENKATLIVAYRTTKEQEEYIDEELKKVINSIITPNMNDFDKVKTINKYLVDRYEYDYELQSNNVYSALTTGKTTCQGYAMSAYKMLNLAGIENRIVIGTLSGTPHGWNLVKVGGKWYQLDVTNDDAVGIDKYFLKSDDYLKKDGFSWNSSDYPKCDSNYQEILQSNKVNESANNVTSKEDYYLNNNGQRIYTYRSSVDGNWCLVNGFWYFLKNDGDYAIGWKLIDNNWYYLSDNGIMQTGWIYSDSKWYYCYPATGAMATNTSINGDIVDTNGTWIA
;
A
#
# COMPACT_ATOMS: atom_id res chain seq x y z
N MET A 1 -47.88 -72.14 -26.26
CA MET A 1 -48.76 -71.16 -26.94
C MET A 1 -49.57 -70.42 -25.86
N ARG A 2 -49.04 -69.39 -25.17
CA ARG A 2 -48.91 -67.98 -25.59
C ARG A 2 -50.12 -67.44 -26.38
N LYS A 3 -51.05 -66.80 -25.65
CA LYS A 3 -52.11 -65.88 -26.14
C LYS A 3 -51.52 -64.46 -26.07
N ILE A 4 -51.33 -63.78 -27.20
CA ILE A 4 -52.20 -62.75 -27.83
C ILE A 4 -52.49 -61.58 -26.88
N ILE A 5 -52.06 -60.37 -27.25
CA ILE A 5 -52.93 -59.19 -27.47
C ILE A 5 -52.14 -58.09 -28.19
N LYS A 6 -52.91 -57.41 -29.05
CA LYS A 6 -52.60 -56.47 -30.12
C LYS A 6 -51.80 -55.24 -29.66
N GLY A 7 -50.80 -54.87 -30.47
CA GLY A 7 -50.16 -53.57 -30.41
C GLY A 7 -51.02 -52.50 -31.08
N ILE A 8 -51.16 -51.36 -30.39
CA ILE A 8 -51.39 -50.06 -31.01
C ILE A 8 -50.16 -49.22 -30.67
N LEU A 9 -49.49 -48.80 -31.74
CA LEU A 9 -48.30 -47.98 -31.78
C LEU A 9 -48.73 -46.51 -31.73
N VAL A 10 -48.48 -45.79 -30.62
CA VAL A 10 -48.49 -44.32 -30.62
C VAL A 10 -47.40 -43.79 -29.68
N ILE A 11 -46.32 -43.33 -30.33
CA ILE A 11 -45.47 -42.17 -30.02
C ILE A 11 -44.57 -42.22 -28.77
N LEU A 12 -43.27 -42.36 -29.07
CA LEU A 12 -42.13 -41.99 -28.24
C LEU A 12 -42.24 -40.52 -27.79
N ILE A 13 -42.24 -40.31 -26.47
CA ILE A 13 -41.64 -39.12 -25.86
C ILE A 13 -40.66 -39.65 -24.82
N LEU A 14 -39.36 -39.49 -25.09
CA LEU A 14 -38.28 -39.72 -24.14
C LEU A 14 -38.42 -38.71 -22.99
N MET A 15 -39.03 -39.12 -21.89
CA MET A 15 -38.74 -38.50 -20.59
C MET A 15 -37.53 -39.23 -20.01
N CYS A 16 -36.36 -38.60 -20.14
CA CYS A 16 -35.22 -38.91 -19.28
C CYS A 16 -35.65 -38.60 -17.84
N ILE A 17 -36.00 -39.64 -17.09
CA ILE A 17 -36.02 -39.58 -15.63
C ILE A 17 -34.54 -39.51 -15.23
N GLY A 18 -34.01 -38.30 -15.18
CA GLY A 18 -32.80 -38.02 -14.43
C GLY A 18 -33.12 -38.30 -12.97
N TYR A 19 -32.64 -39.43 -12.47
CA TYR A 19 -32.35 -39.55 -11.05
C TYR A 19 -31.38 -38.41 -10.73
N VAL A 20 -31.91 -37.29 -10.25
CA VAL A 20 -31.10 -36.29 -9.57
C VAL A 20 -30.69 -36.99 -8.28
N GLN A 21 -29.54 -37.65 -8.32
CA GLN A 21 -28.84 -37.95 -7.09
C GLN A 21 -28.69 -36.62 -6.35
N PRO A 22 -28.89 -36.57 -5.03
CA PRO A 22 -28.50 -35.39 -4.28
C PRO A 22 -27.04 -35.14 -4.65
N VAL A 23 -26.79 -34.01 -5.30
CA VAL A 23 -25.45 -33.50 -5.47
C VAL A 23 -24.98 -33.29 -4.04
N PHE A 24 -24.17 -34.22 -3.54
CA PHE A 24 -23.35 -33.95 -2.37
C PHE A 24 -22.62 -32.65 -2.71
N ALA A 25 -22.95 -31.59 -1.99
CA ALA A 25 -22.26 -30.32 -2.10
C ALA A 25 -20.77 -30.64 -2.13
N SER A 26 -20.11 -30.29 -3.23
CA SER A 26 -18.66 -30.39 -3.35
C SER A 26 -18.06 -29.84 -2.07
N ASP A 27 -17.10 -30.56 -1.47
CA ASP A 27 -16.35 -30.18 -0.27
C ASP A 27 -15.84 -28.72 -0.35
N GLN A 28 -16.72 -27.76 -0.12
CA GLN A 28 -16.38 -26.36 -0.02
C GLN A 28 -15.86 -26.23 1.41
N ASN A 29 -14.54 -26.14 1.52
CA ASN A 29 -13.87 -25.90 2.79
C ASN A 29 -14.60 -24.75 3.51
N LEU A 30 -15.13 -25.03 4.70
CA LEU A 30 -15.91 -24.08 5.49
C LEU A 30 -15.12 -22.77 5.69
N ASP A 31 -13.80 -22.86 5.82
CA ASP A 31 -12.90 -21.70 5.89
C ASP A 31 -13.01 -20.81 4.64
N ASP A 32 -12.97 -21.39 3.45
CA ASP A 32 -13.03 -20.66 2.18
C ASP A 32 -14.43 -20.08 1.95
N TYR A 33 -15.47 -20.82 2.33
CA TYR A 33 -16.85 -20.32 2.29
C TYR A 33 -17.03 -19.07 3.15
N ILE A 34 -16.62 -19.13 4.42
CA ILE A 34 -16.67 -17.99 5.34
C ILE A 34 -15.81 -16.84 4.81
N TYR A 35 -14.56 -17.13 4.41
CA TYR A 35 -13.65 -16.09 3.91
C TYR A 35 -14.22 -15.36 2.70
N ASN A 36 -14.84 -16.07 1.75
CA ASN A 36 -15.42 -15.46 0.56
C ASN A 36 -16.61 -14.54 0.90
N HIS A 37 -17.48 -14.93 1.84
CA HIS A 37 -18.55 -14.06 2.31
C HIS A 37 -18.01 -12.79 2.97
N LEU A 38 -17.01 -12.94 3.85
CA LEU A 38 -16.37 -11.79 4.51
C LEU A 38 -15.70 -10.86 3.49
N LYS A 39 -14.98 -11.43 2.51
CA LYS A 39 -14.33 -10.68 1.44
C LYS A 39 -15.32 -10.00 0.48
N ASN A 40 -16.55 -10.50 0.40
CA ASN A 40 -17.63 -9.89 -0.39
C ASN A 40 -18.40 -8.79 0.37
N TRP A 41 -18.02 -8.51 1.63
CA TRP A 41 -18.72 -7.60 2.54
C TRP A 41 -20.16 -8.05 2.85
N ASP A 42 -20.44 -9.35 2.80
CA ASP A 42 -21.75 -9.87 3.17
C ASP A 42 -22.01 -9.63 4.66
N THR A 43 -23.16 -9.02 4.96
CA THR A 43 -23.54 -8.64 6.32
C THR A 43 -24.34 -9.74 7.04
N GLU A 44 -24.88 -10.69 6.29
CA GLU A 44 -25.61 -11.85 6.82
C GLU A 44 -25.41 -13.07 5.92
N PHE A 45 -25.02 -14.21 6.49
CA PHE A 45 -24.91 -15.48 5.78
C PHE A 45 -24.97 -16.68 6.73
N GLU A 46 -25.40 -17.83 6.22
CA GLU A 46 -25.54 -19.06 6.98
C GLU A 46 -24.29 -19.93 6.86
N ILE A 47 -23.85 -20.52 7.98
CA ILE A 47 -22.84 -21.57 7.98
C ILE A 47 -23.47 -22.90 8.43
N PRO A 48 -23.17 -24.03 7.75
CA PRO A 48 -23.66 -25.37 8.11
C PRO A 48 -22.89 -25.95 9.31
N TYR A 49 -22.51 -25.08 10.26
CA TYR A 49 -21.70 -25.39 11.43
C TYR A 49 -22.15 -24.49 12.58
N TYR A 50 -22.34 -25.06 13.76
CA TYR A 50 -22.53 -24.28 14.98
C TYR A 50 -21.91 -25.02 16.15
N ASN A 51 -21.07 -24.31 16.89
CA ASN A 51 -20.43 -24.71 18.13
C ASN A 51 -20.22 -23.43 18.96
N ASP A 52 -19.82 -23.56 20.22
CA ASP A 52 -19.65 -22.40 21.11
C ASP A 52 -18.50 -21.46 20.65
N ASP A 53 -17.68 -21.90 19.69
CA ASP A 53 -16.51 -21.20 19.13
C ASP A 53 -16.73 -20.52 17.77
N VAL A 54 -17.96 -20.47 17.22
CA VAL A 54 -18.25 -19.90 15.88
C VAL A 54 -17.61 -18.52 15.67
N ILE A 55 -17.67 -17.66 16.68
CA ILE A 55 -17.05 -16.33 16.64
C ILE A 55 -15.54 -16.41 16.51
N ASP A 56 -14.89 -17.34 17.22
CA ASP A 56 -13.44 -17.53 17.18
C ASP A 56 -12.99 -18.13 15.85
N VAL A 57 -13.76 -19.08 15.30
CA VAL A 57 -13.54 -19.62 13.94
C VAL A 57 -13.53 -18.50 12.91
N VAL A 58 -14.59 -17.68 12.87
CA VAL A 58 -14.71 -16.58 11.91
C VAL A 58 -13.60 -15.54 12.12
N LYS A 59 -13.28 -15.19 13.38
CA LYS A 59 -12.15 -14.29 13.68
C LYS A 59 -10.81 -14.86 13.23
N ASN A 60 -10.57 -16.15 13.39
CA ASN A 60 -9.33 -16.80 12.98
C ASN A 60 -9.19 -16.86 11.46
N ILE A 61 -10.31 -17.04 10.74
CA ILE A 61 -10.35 -16.93 9.28
C ILE A 61 -10.05 -15.50 8.85
N ALA A 62 -10.72 -14.50 9.44
CA ALA A 62 -10.51 -13.09 9.12
C ALA A 62 -9.09 -12.61 9.44
N LYS A 63 -8.44 -13.13 10.50
CA LYS A 63 -7.04 -12.80 10.87
C LYS A 63 -6.01 -13.17 9.80
N LYS A 64 -6.35 -14.00 8.82
CA LYS A 64 -5.47 -14.29 7.67
C LYS A 64 -5.33 -13.08 6.72
N ASP A 65 -6.20 -12.08 6.84
CA ASP A 65 -6.18 -10.82 6.10
C ASP A 65 -6.28 -9.65 7.08
N ASP A 66 -5.17 -8.93 7.24
CA ASP A 66 -5.06 -7.88 8.24
C ASP A 66 -6.09 -6.76 8.04
N TYR A 67 -6.40 -6.41 6.79
CA TYR A 67 -7.39 -5.39 6.47
C TYR A 67 -8.79 -5.87 6.82
N LEU A 68 -9.17 -7.06 6.34
CA LEU A 68 -10.50 -7.63 6.60
C LEU A 68 -10.76 -7.78 8.10
N SER A 69 -9.77 -8.28 8.85
CA SER A 69 -9.88 -8.40 10.31
C SER A 69 -10.23 -7.06 10.96
N ARG A 70 -9.66 -5.95 10.47
CA ARG A 70 -9.88 -4.60 11.00
C ARG A 70 -11.14 -3.93 10.48
N SER A 71 -11.62 -4.32 9.31
CA SER A 71 -12.88 -3.86 8.74
C SER A 71 -14.10 -4.37 9.49
N ILE A 72 -14.02 -5.51 10.19
CA ILE A 72 -15.11 -6.02 11.04
C ILE A 72 -15.20 -5.20 12.34
N SER A 73 -16.34 -4.54 12.55
CA SER A 73 -16.63 -3.75 13.76
C SER A 73 -17.40 -4.55 14.80
N GLN A 74 -18.28 -5.45 14.36
CA GLN A 74 -19.05 -6.32 15.23
C GLN A 74 -19.31 -7.66 14.53
N LEU A 75 -19.34 -8.73 15.32
CA LEU A 75 -19.67 -10.06 14.86
C LEU A 75 -20.58 -10.74 15.89
N CYS A 76 -21.76 -11.18 15.46
CA CYS A 76 -22.65 -12.00 16.26
C CYS A 76 -23.27 -13.11 15.40
N TYR A 77 -23.94 -14.06 16.03
CA TYR A 77 -24.64 -15.12 15.31
C TYR A 77 -25.98 -15.45 15.97
N LYS A 78 -26.93 -15.91 15.16
CA LYS A 78 -28.16 -16.54 15.62
C LYS A 78 -27.99 -18.05 15.53
N LYS A 79 -28.30 -18.75 16.62
CA LYS A 79 -28.22 -20.21 16.69
C LYS A 79 -29.53 -20.83 16.23
N GLU A 80 -29.43 -21.82 15.35
CA GLU A 80 -30.52 -22.70 14.94
C GLU A 80 -30.12 -24.17 15.12
N GLU A 81 -31.08 -25.09 14.99
CA GLU A 81 -30.86 -26.51 15.33
C GLU A 81 -29.67 -27.15 14.63
N ASN A 82 -29.36 -26.78 13.38
CA ASN A 82 -28.28 -27.38 12.59
C ASN A 82 -27.37 -26.36 11.89
N LYS A 83 -27.46 -25.07 12.24
CA LYS A 83 -26.72 -23.99 11.56
C LYS A 83 -26.56 -22.75 12.44
N ALA A 84 -25.65 -21.88 12.05
CA ALA A 84 -25.53 -20.53 12.61
C ALA A 84 -25.70 -19.49 11.48
N THR A 85 -26.54 -18.49 11.72
CA THR A 85 -26.65 -17.31 10.84
C THR A 85 -25.74 -16.23 11.38
N LEU A 86 -24.65 -15.95 10.67
CA LEU A 86 -23.67 -14.94 11.04
C LEU A 86 -24.20 -13.57 10.64
N ILE A 87 -24.02 -12.60 11.53
CA ILE A 87 -24.35 -11.20 11.31
C ILE A 87 -23.07 -10.41 11.55
N VAL A 88 -22.59 -9.76 10.49
CA VAL A 88 -21.33 -9.03 10.46
C VAL A 88 -21.63 -7.55 10.25
N ALA A 89 -21.15 -6.72 11.17
CA ALA A 89 -21.08 -5.29 10.93
C ALA A 89 -19.65 -4.94 10.51
N TYR A 90 -19.53 -4.19 9.43
CA TYR A 90 -18.27 -3.64 8.96
C TYR A 90 -18.17 -2.16 9.30
N ARG A 91 -16.95 -1.62 9.24
CA ARG A 91 -16.66 -0.18 9.38
C ARG A 91 -17.06 0.61 8.13
N THR A 92 -17.20 -0.08 7.01
CA THR A 92 -17.50 0.46 5.69
C THR A 92 -18.61 -0.36 5.04
N THR A 93 -19.38 0.25 4.13
CA THR A 93 -20.30 -0.48 3.25
C THR A 93 -19.55 -1.05 2.05
N LYS A 94 -20.20 -1.95 1.29
CA LYS A 94 -19.62 -2.52 0.07
C LYS A 94 -19.34 -1.45 -0.97
N GLU A 95 -20.26 -0.51 -1.16
CA GLU A 95 -20.10 0.61 -2.10
C GLU A 95 -18.94 1.53 -1.69
N GLN A 96 -18.72 1.69 -0.38
CA GLN A 96 -17.58 2.46 0.13
C GLN A 96 -16.25 1.75 -0.15
N GLU A 97 -16.18 0.43 -0.07
CA GLU A 97 -14.97 -0.32 -0.44
C GLU A 97 -14.70 -0.30 -1.94
N GLU A 98 -15.74 -0.39 -2.77
CA GLU A 98 -15.61 -0.22 -4.23
C GLU A 98 -15.04 1.17 -4.55
N TYR A 99 -15.54 2.22 -3.89
CA TYR A 99 -14.98 3.58 -4.01
C TYR A 99 -13.52 3.63 -3.55
N ILE A 100 -13.18 3.04 -2.40
CA ILE A 100 -11.79 2.99 -1.91
C ILE A 100 -10.88 2.33 -2.94
N ASP A 101 -11.27 1.17 -3.46
CA ASP A 101 -10.48 0.41 -4.42
C ASP A 101 -10.24 1.19 -5.72
N GLU A 102 -11.28 1.86 -6.23
CA GLU A 102 -11.16 2.71 -7.41
C GLU A 102 -10.25 3.91 -7.17
N GLU A 103 -10.42 4.65 -6.07
CA GLU A 103 -9.65 5.84 -5.78
C GLU A 103 -8.18 5.54 -5.49
N LEU A 104 -7.90 4.54 -4.65
CA LEU A 104 -6.52 4.16 -4.38
C LEU A 104 -5.81 3.62 -5.62
N LYS A 105 -6.53 2.92 -6.51
CA LYS A 105 -5.96 2.48 -7.78
C LYS A 105 -5.63 3.65 -8.71
N LYS A 106 -6.48 4.69 -8.78
CA LYS A 106 -6.17 5.92 -9.54
C LYS A 106 -4.91 6.60 -9.00
N VAL A 107 -4.78 6.69 -7.67
CA VAL A 107 -3.60 7.26 -7.00
C VAL A 107 -2.35 6.43 -7.30
N ILE A 108 -2.40 5.11 -7.13
CA ILE A 108 -1.23 4.25 -7.37
C ILE A 108 -0.77 4.35 -8.82
N ASN A 109 -1.69 4.38 -9.77
CA ASN A 109 -1.35 4.55 -11.19
C ASN A 109 -0.72 5.92 -11.51
N SER A 110 -0.93 6.95 -10.68
CA SER A 110 -0.33 8.28 -10.89
C SER A 110 1.01 8.46 -10.19
N ILE A 111 1.28 7.72 -9.10
CA ILE A 111 2.50 7.87 -8.32
C ILE A 111 3.51 6.73 -8.50
N ILE A 112 3.08 5.53 -8.94
CA ILE A 112 3.96 4.37 -9.12
C ILE A 112 4.19 4.09 -10.60
N THR A 113 5.46 3.93 -10.99
CA THR A 113 5.85 3.55 -12.35
C THR A 113 6.45 2.13 -12.40
N PRO A 114 6.41 1.44 -13.56
CA PRO A 114 6.89 0.06 -13.68
C PRO A 114 8.37 -0.16 -13.30
N ASN A 115 9.21 0.88 -13.39
CA ASN A 115 10.65 0.78 -13.14
C ASN A 115 11.04 1.09 -11.69
N MET A 116 10.09 1.44 -10.83
CA MET A 116 10.37 1.67 -9.40
C MET A 116 10.73 0.36 -8.71
N ASN A 117 11.83 0.37 -7.97
CA ASN A 117 12.15 -0.71 -7.03
C ASN A 117 11.22 -0.65 -5.80
N ASP A 118 11.25 -1.70 -4.97
CA ASP A 118 10.38 -1.80 -3.79
C ASP A 118 10.56 -0.64 -2.81
N PHE A 119 11.79 -0.16 -2.60
CA PHE A 119 12.06 0.96 -1.72
C PHE A 119 11.40 2.25 -2.23
N ASP A 120 11.56 2.56 -3.51
CA ASP A 120 10.99 3.77 -4.12
C ASP A 120 9.46 3.74 -4.08
N LYS A 121 8.85 2.57 -4.28
CA LYS A 121 7.41 2.37 -4.14
C LYS A 121 6.94 2.69 -2.71
N VAL A 122 7.58 2.08 -1.70
CA VAL A 122 7.22 2.30 -0.29
C VAL A 122 7.43 3.77 0.10
N LYS A 123 8.54 4.38 -0.32
CA LYS A 123 8.84 5.79 -0.04
C LYS A 123 7.82 6.72 -0.66
N THR A 124 7.46 6.47 -1.92
CA THR A 124 6.46 7.26 -2.66
C THR A 124 5.08 7.17 -2.00
N ILE A 125 4.67 5.97 -1.58
CA ILE A 125 3.40 5.76 -0.88
C ILE A 125 3.39 6.42 0.50
N ASN A 126 4.46 6.26 1.28
CA ASN A 126 4.60 6.90 2.59
C ASN A 126 4.44 8.42 2.46
N LYS A 127 5.19 9.02 1.53
CA LYS A 127 5.12 10.45 1.28
C LYS A 127 3.73 10.90 0.82
N TYR A 128 3.09 10.18 -0.09
CA TYR A 128 1.74 10.52 -0.53
C TYR A 128 0.78 10.57 0.66
N LEU A 129 0.82 9.57 1.55
CA LEU A 129 -0.09 9.49 2.68
C LEU A 129 0.17 10.59 3.73
N VAL A 130 1.44 10.90 3.99
CA VAL A 130 1.85 12.03 4.85
C VAL A 130 1.35 13.36 4.26
N ASP A 131 1.51 13.58 2.95
CA ASP A 131 1.06 14.83 2.31
C ASP A 131 -0.48 14.90 2.16
N ARG A 132 -1.16 13.75 2.13
CA ARG A 132 -2.60 13.64 1.80
C ARG A 132 -3.50 13.76 3.01
N TYR A 133 -3.06 13.29 4.18
CA TYR A 133 -3.88 13.19 5.38
C TYR A 133 -3.31 14.05 6.50
N GLU A 134 -4.21 14.57 7.33
CA GLU A 134 -3.86 15.12 8.64
C GLU A 134 -4.37 14.19 9.75
N TYR A 135 -3.68 14.16 10.90
CA TYR A 135 -4.17 13.38 12.04
C TYR A 135 -5.51 13.90 12.57
N ASP A 136 -6.47 12.99 12.73
CA ASP A 136 -7.78 13.29 13.31
C ASP A 136 -7.77 13.14 14.84
N TYR A 137 -7.55 14.26 15.54
CA TYR A 137 -7.58 14.32 17.00
C TYR A 137 -8.99 14.22 17.60
N GLU A 138 -10.06 14.35 16.80
CA GLU A 138 -11.44 14.11 17.25
C GLU A 138 -11.83 12.62 17.18
N LEU A 139 -10.96 11.78 16.59
CA LEU A 139 -11.09 10.32 16.49
C LEU A 139 -12.35 9.85 15.74
N GLN A 140 -12.85 10.64 14.79
CA GLN A 140 -14.05 10.34 14.02
C GLN A 140 -13.74 9.52 12.75
N SER A 141 -12.61 9.80 12.10
CA SER A 141 -12.14 9.14 10.90
C SER A 141 -11.16 8.02 11.21
N ASN A 142 -11.59 6.77 11.05
CA ASN A 142 -10.81 5.59 11.44
C ASN A 142 -10.82 4.46 10.40
N ASN A 143 -11.25 4.75 9.18
CA ASN A 143 -11.21 3.82 8.06
C ASN A 143 -10.78 4.55 6.78
N VAL A 144 -10.50 3.78 5.72
CA VAL A 144 -9.95 4.34 4.47
C VAL A 144 -10.95 5.25 3.76
N TYR A 145 -12.24 4.92 3.79
CA TYR A 145 -13.28 5.73 3.15
C TYR A 145 -13.39 7.11 3.82
N SER A 146 -13.45 7.15 5.16
CA SER A 146 -13.47 8.42 5.89
C SER A 146 -12.17 9.19 5.70
N ALA A 147 -11.01 8.52 5.63
CA ALA A 147 -9.72 9.16 5.36
C ALA A 147 -9.69 9.84 3.98
N LEU A 148 -10.12 9.14 2.93
CA LEU A 148 -10.15 9.67 1.57
C LEU A 148 -11.14 10.82 1.42
N THR A 149 -12.32 10.73 2.03
CA THR A 149 -13.37 11.74 1.87
C THR A 149 -13.16 12.99 2.71
N THR A 150 -12.50 12.89 3.86
CA THR A 150 -12.28 14.02 4.78
C THR A 150 -10.87 14.60 4.69
N GLY A 151 -9.89 13.81 4.24
CA GLY A 151 -8.47 14.17 4.34
C GLY A 151 -7.92 14.12 5.76
N LYS A 152 -8.65 13.56 6.72
CA LYS A 152 -8.19 13.38 8.09
C LYS A 152 -8.34 11.95 8.53
N THR A 153 -7.43 11.42 9.36
CA THR A 153 -7.63 10.08 9.91
C THR A 153 -6.78 9.77 11.14
N THR A 154 -7.18 8.75 11.88
CA THR A 154 -6.44 8.18 13.02
C THR A 154 -5.39 7.18 12.55
N CYS A 155 -4.53 6.70 13.47
CA CYS A 155 -3.51 5.70 13.16
C CYS A 155 -4.04 4.47 12.42
N GLN A 156 -5.25 4.01 12.76
CA GLN A 156 -5.90 2.90 12.07
C GLN A 156 -6.18 3.22 10.60
N GLY A 157 -6.70 4.41 10.28
CA GLY A 157 -6.97 4.77 8.90
C GLY A 157 -5.70 4.95 8.08
N TYR A 158 -4.64 5.54 8.64
CA TYR A 158 -3.32 5.57 8.00
C TYR A 158 -2.82 4.16 7.69
N ALA A 159 -2.81 3.27 8.69
CA ALA A 159 -2.28 1.92 8.52
C ALA A 159 -3.08 1.09 7.51
N MET A 160 -4.41 1.25 7.49
CA MET A 160 -5.29 0.60 6.52
C MET A 160 -5.13 1.16 5.10
N SER A 161 -4.99 2.49 4.95
CA SER A 161 -4.72 3.12 3.64
C SER A 161 -3.37 2.67 3.08
N ALA A 162 -2.31 2.71 3.91
CA ALA A 162 -0.98 2.21 3.55
C ALA A 162 -1.03 0.75 3.11
N TYR A 163 -1.72 -0.11 3.86
CA TYR A 163 -1.85 -1.53 3.53
C TYR A 163 -2.42 -1.76 2.14
N LYS A 164 -3.53 -1.10 1.80
CA LYS A 164 -4.15 -1.23 0.47
C LYS A 164 -3.26 -0.67 -0.64
N MET A 165 -2.68 0.50 -0.44
CA MET A 165 -1.79 1.13 -1.42
C MET A 165 -0.54 0.29 -1.69
N LEU A 166 0.09 -0.26 -0.64
CA LEU A 166 1.25 -1.14 -0.75
C LEU A 166 0.91 -2.43 -1.50
N ASN A 167 -0.24 -3.06 -1.20
CA ASN A 167 -0.71 -4.23 -1.94
C ASN A 167 -0.96 -3.93 -3.43
N LEU A 168 -1.57 -2.78 -3.75
CA LEU A 168 -1.77 -2.33 -5.13
C LEU A 168 -0.44 -2.09 -5.86
N ALA A 169 0.62 -1.69 -5.16
CA ALA A 169 1.97 -1.53 -5.70
C ALA A 169 2.80 -2.84 -5.77
N GLY A 170 2.22 -3.95 -5.32
CA GLY A 170 2.88 -5.26 -5.28
C GLY A 170 3.86 -5.43 -4.13
N ILE A 171 3.72 -4.64 -3.05
CA ILE A 171 4.55 -4.72 -1.85
C ILE A 171 3.86 -5.56 -0.78
N GLU A 172 4.48 -6.69 -0.43
CA GLU A 172 4.03 -7.52 0.68
C GLU A 172 4.14 -6.74 1.99
N ASN A 173 3.03 -6.65 2.72
CA ASN A 173 2.96 -5.87 3.94
C ASN A 173 1.93 -6.44 4.94
N ARG A 174 2.01 -5.99 6.20
CA ARG A 174 1.13 -6.35 7.32
C ARG A 174 0.70 -5.11 8.10
N ILE A 175 -0.42 -5.17 8.80
CA ILE A 175 -0.85 -4.16 9.78
C ILE A 175 -0.50 -4.67 11.18
N VAL A 176 0.37 -3.94 11.88
CA VAL A 176 0.79 -4.26 13.24
C VAL A 176 -0.12 -3.55 14.23
N ILE A 177 -0.57 -4.28 15.25
CA ILE A 177 -1.36 -3.74 16.35
C ILE A 177 -0.55 -3.86 17.64
N GLY A 178 -0.45 -2.75 18.36
CA GLY A 178 0.33 -2.67 19.58
C GLY A 178 -0.03 -1.44 20.38
N THR A 179 0.97 -0.92 21.08
CA THR A 179 0.88 0.33 21.82
C THR A 179 2.10 1.21 21.56
N LEU A 180 1.92 2.52 21.65
CA LEU A 180 2.98 3.52 21.73
C LEU A 180 2.90 4.19 23.10
N SER A 181 3.91 3.97 23.95
CA SER A 181 3.93 4.45 25.34
C SER A 181 2.67 4.07 26.14
N GLY A 182 2.12 2.88 25.87
CA GLY A 182 0.91 2.35 26.54
C GLY A 182 -0.42 2.74 25.88
N THR A 183 -0.44 3.68 24.93
CA THR A 183 -1.64 4.04 24.16
C THR A 183 -1.81 3.10 22.98
N PRO A 184 -3.02 2.55 22.71
CA PRO A 184 -3.26 1.71 21.53
C PRO A 184 -2.83 2.41 20.24
N HIS A 185 -2.07 1.69 19.41
CA HIS A 185 -1.54 2.24 18.15
C HIS A 185 -1.47 1.16 17.07
N GLY A 186 -1.64 1.58 15.82
CA GLY A 186 -1.56 0.71 14.64
C GLY A 186 -0.66 1.32 13.59
N TRP A 187 0.18 0.49 12.96
CA TRP A 187 1.12 0.89 11.92
C TRP A 187 1.37 -0.29 10.95
N ASN A 188 2.36 -0.19 10.06
CA ASN A 188 2.63 -1.21 9.06
C ASN A 188 3.99 -1.90 9.23
N LEU A 189 4.05 -3.14 8.78
CA LEU A 189 5.30 -3.84 8.50
C LEU A 189 5.36 -4.08 6.99
N VAL A 190 6.47 -3.75 6.33
CA VAL A 190 6.60 -3.83 4.87
C VAL A 190 7.82 -4.65 4.48
N LYS A 191 7.72 -5.41 3.40
CA LYS A 191 8.82 -6.22 2.90
C LYS A 191 9.51 -5.51 1.74
N VAL A 192 10.79 -5.20 1.90
CA VAL A 192 11.62 -4.54 0.90
C VAL A 192 12.89 -5.37 0.72
N GLY A 193 13.23 -5.73 -0.52
CA GLY A 193 14.43 -6.53 -0.79
C GLY A 193 14.47 -7.87 -0.03
N GLY A 194 13.29 -8.49 0.17
CA GLY A 194 13.13 -9.77 0.86
C GLY A 194 13.18 -9.71 2.39
N LYS A 195 13.37 -8.53 2.99
CA LYS A 195 13.43 -8.32 4.44
C LYS A 195 12.28 -7.44 4.92
N TRP A 196 11.84 -7.67 6.15
CA TRP A 196 10.74 -6.92 6.77
C TRP A 196 11.25 -5.69 7.49
N TYR A 197 10.47 -4.62 7.46
CA TYR A 197 10.75 -3.34 8.12
C TYR A 197 9.50 -2.71 8.69
N GLN A 198 9.67 -2.01 9.80
CA GLN A 198 8.63 -1.20 10.41
C GLN A 198 8.42 0.09 9.61
N LEU A 199 7.16 0.48 9.43
CA LEU A 199 6.71 1.69 8.76
C LEU A 199 5.53 2.28 9.54
N ASP A 200 5.70 3.47 10.09
CA ASP A 200 4.63 4.19 10.78
C ASP A 200 4.37 5.55 10.12
N VAL A 201 3.48 5.52 9.14
CA VAL A 201 3.07 6.69 8.34
C VAL A 201 2.48 7.80 9.21
N THR A 202 1.71 7.43 10.24
CA THR A 202 1.05 8.38 11.13
C THR A 202 2.04 9.23 11.89
N ASN A 203 3.08 8.61 12.42
CA ASN A 203 4.10 9.34 13.17
C ASN A 203 5.18 9.94 12.28
N ASP A 204 5.37 9.44 11.05
CA ASP A 204 6.15 10.11 10.02
C ASP A 204 5.50 11.45 9.63
N ASP A 205 4.18 11.54 9.55
CA ASP A 205 3.45 12.80 9.41
C ASP A 205 3.64 13.71 10.64
N ALA A 206 3.36 13.20 11.84
CA ALA A 206 3.28 14.02 13.04
C ALA A 206 4.63 14.50 13.62
N VAL A 207 5.73 13.75 13.40
CA VAL A 207 7.01 13.97 14.12
C VAL A 207 8.18 14.19 13.16
N GLY A 208 8.06 13.78 11.90
CA GLY A 208 9.05 14.01 10.85
C GLY A 208 9.09 12.87 9.83
N ILE A 209 9.02 13.24 8.54
CA ILE A 209 8.65 12.38 7.39
C ILE A 209 9.38 11.03 7.23
N ASP A 210 10.50 10.80 7.91
CA ASP A 210 11.30 9.57 7.83
C ASP A 210 11.68 8.98 9.22
N LYS A 211 11.05 9.44 10.32
CA LYS A 211 11.42 9.04 11.69
C LYS A 211 11.21 7.54 11.91
N TYR A 212 10.11 6.99 11.41
CA TYR A 212 9.73 5.58 11.51
C TYR A 212 9.64 4.90 10.15
N PHE A 213 10.20 5.51 9.11
CA PHE A 213 10.36 4.92 7.78
C PHE A 213 11.44 3.83 7.77
N LEU A 214 11.02 2.59 7.46
CA LEU A 214 11.83 1.38 7.30
C LEU A 214 12.79 1.10 8.47
N LYS A 215 12.25 1.09 9.70
CA LYS A 215 13.04 0.88 10.93
C LYS A 215 13.02 -0.57 11.41
N SER A 216 13.94 -0.88 12.33
CA SER A 216 14.00 -2.18 13.00
C SER A 216 13.01 -2.30 14.16
N ASP A 217 12.72 -3.54 14.57
CA ASP A 217 11.93 -3.81 15.77
C ASP A 217 12.54 -3.13 17.00
N ASP A 218 13.86 -3.22 17.15
CA ASP A 218 14.59 -2.63 18.27
C ASP A 218 14.52 -1.11 18.30
N TYR A 219 14.45 -0.46 17.13
CA TYR A 219 14.31 0.99 17.05
C TYR A 219 12.95 1.43 17.59
N LEU A 220 11.87 0.80 17.12
CA LEU A 220 10.51 1.10 17.59
C LEU A 220 10.37 0.81 19.08
N LYS A 221 10.89 -0.33 19.57
CA LYS A 221 10.83 -0.68 21.00
C LYS A 221 11.52 0.35 21.90
N LYS A 222 12.65 0.93 21.45
CA LYS A 222 13.36 1.99 22.18
C LYS A 222 12.54 3.29 22.25
N ASP A 223 11.76 3.58 21.22
CA ASP A 223 10.87 4.74 21.16
C ASP A 223 9.48 4.47 21.79
N GLY A 224 9.33 3.37 22.53
CA GLY A 224 8.15 3.07 23.35
C GLY A 224 7.06 2.28 22.65
N PHE A 225 7.31 1.74 21.46
CA PHE A 225 6.39 0.82 20.80
C PHE A 225 6.44 -0.56 21.44
N SER A 226 5.29 -1.23 21.53
CA SER A 226 5.17 -2.59 22.03
C SER A 226 4.07 -3.37 21.30
N TRP A 227 4.34 -4.62 20.93
CA TRP A 227 3.39 -5.52 20.28
C TRP A 227 3.78 -6.98 20.58
N ASN A 228 2.88 -7.91 20.28
CA ASN A 228 3.21 -9.32 20.37
C ASN A 228 4.06 -9.76 19.17
N SER A 229 5.39 -9.79 19.34
CA SER A 229 6.31 -10.08 18.23
C SER A 229 6.15 -11.48 17.61
N SER A 230 5.49 -12.45 18.28
CA SER A 230 5.23 -13.78 17.69
C SER A 230 4.22 -13.75 16.55
N ASP A 231 3.38 -12.71 16.48
CA ASP A 231 2.27 -12.64 15.55
C ASP A 231 2.69 -12.07 14.18
N TYR A 232 3.93 -11.58 14.09
CA TYR A 232 4.45 -10.85 12.93
C TYR A 232 5.82 -11.35 12.49
N PRO A 233 6.16 -11.20 11.19
CA PRO A 233 7.52 -11.43 10.72
C PRO A 233 8.53 -10.55 11.47
N LYS A 234 9.71 -11.11 11.76
CA LYS A 234 10.76 -10.39 12.49
C LYS A 234 11.40 -9.30 11.63
N CYS A 235 11.65 -8.14 12.24
CA CYS A 235 12.48 -7.09 11.67
C CYS A 235 13.77 -6.94 12.48
N ASP A 236 14.68 -7.89 12.24
CA ASP A 236 15.99 -7.94 12.92
C ASP A 236 17.05 -7.09 12.19
N SER A 237 16.70 -6.49 11.05
CA SER A 237 17.62 -5.72 10.22
C SER A 237 17.34 -4.24 10.28
N ASN A 238 18.35 -3.43 10.54
CA ASN A 238 18.27 -2.01 10.30
C ASN A 238 18.38 -1.77 8.78
N TYR A 239 17.40 -1.12 8.15
CA TYR A 239 17.50 -0.80 6.72
C TYR A 239 18.77 0.00 6.41
N GLN A 240 19.20 0.87 7.34
CA GLN A 240 20.46 1.61 7.25
C GLN A 240 21.69 0.69 7.25
N GLU A 241 21.64 -0.45 7.91
CA GLU A 241 22.72 -1.45 7.88
C GLU A 241 22.72 -2.26 6.58
N ILE A 242 21.61 -2.33 5.86
CA ILE A 242 21.56 -3.00 4.54
C ILE A 242 22.10 -2.11 3.44
N LEU A 243 21.82 -0.81 3.53
CA LEU A 243 22.55 0.22 2.79
C LEU A 243 24.06 0.17 3.09
N GLN A 244 24.47 -0.27 4.28
CA GLN A 244 25.88 -0.46 4.66
C GLN A 244 26.45 -1.85 4.28
N SER A 245 25.67 -2.93 4.32
CA SER A 245 26.13 -4.30 4.04
C SER A 245 26.30 -4.57 2.54
N ASN A 246 25.55 -3.85 1.70
CA ASN A 246 25.81 -3.78 0.26
C ASN A 246 27.15 -3.11 -0.03
N LYS A 247 27.74 -2.35 0.92
CA LYS A 247 29.13 -1.85 0.84
C LYS A 247 30.17 -2.93 1.19
N VAL A 248 29.80 -3.97 1.96
CA VAL A 248 30.74 -5.01 2.44
C VAL A 248 30.86 -6.16 1.45
N ASN A 249 29.80 -6.56 0.76
CA ASN A 249 29.87 -7.63 -0.26
C ASN A 249 30.57 -7.20 -1.58
N GLU A 250 30.79 -5.90 -1.80
CA GLU A 250 31.65 -5.41 -2.89
C GLU A 250 33.16 -5.54 -2.58
N SER A 251 33.53 -5.86 -1.33
CA SER A 251 34.95 -6.01 -0.94
C SER A 251 35.60 -7.36 -1.33
N ALA A 252 34.85 -8.31 -1.92
CA ALA A 252 35.39 -9.61 -2.34
C ALA A 252 35.71 -9.73 -3.83
N ASN A 253 35.33 -8.76 -4.67
CA ASN A 253 35.68 -8.75 -6.09
C ASN A 253 36.21 -7.37 -6.46
N ASN A 254 37.53 -7.27 -6.61
CA ASN A 254 38.30 -6.11 -7.04
C ASN A 254 37.70 -5.39 -8.26
N VAL A 255 36.80 -4.42 -8.05
CA VAL A 255 36.60 -3.26 -8.92
C VAL A 255 36.15 -2.10 -8.04
N THR A 256 36.93 -1.02 -8.04
CA THR A 256 36.69 0.22 -7.28
C THR A 256 35.39 0.92 -7.70
N SER A 257 34.35 0.88 -6.87
CA SER A 257 33.22 1.84 -6.86
C SER A 257 33.16 2.55 -5.51
N LYS A 258 33.49 3.84 -5.54
CA LYS A 258 33.62 4.77 -4.42
C LYS A 258 32.23 5.22 -3.94
N GLU A 259 32.03 5.30 -2.62
CA GLU A 259 30.77 5.53 -1.90
C GLU A 259 30.05 6.86 -2.22
N ASP A 260 28.71 6.82 -2.19
CA ASP A 260 27.74 7.88 -2.58
C ASP A 260 27.56 9.04 -1.56
N TYR A 261 28.64 9.65 -1.08
CA TYR A 261 28.53 10.96 -0.41
C TYR A 261 29.78 11.81 -0.57
N TYR A 262 29.60 13.14 -0.56
CA TYR A 262 30.68 14.12 -0.49
C TYR A 262 30.69 14.84 0.87
N LEU A 263 31.84 15.34 1.29
CA LEU A 263 31.95 16.27 2.41
C LEU A 263 32.15 17.68 1.84
N ASN A 264 31.31 18.64 2.22
CA ASN A 264 31.57 20.04 1.85
C ASN A 264 32.77 20.60 2.64
N ASN A 265 33.22 21.80 2.27
CA ASN A 265 34.34 22.49 2.93
C ASN A 265 34.14 22.74 4.43
N ASN A 266 32.93 22.53 4.95
CA ASN A 266 32.57 22.66 6.36
C ASN A 266 32.38 21.30 7.06
N GLY A 267 32.72 20.19 6.39
CA GLY A 267 32.60 18.84 6.93
C GLY A 267 31.18 18.26 6.97
N GLN A 268 30.20 18.89 6.30
CA GLN A 268 28.82 18.41 6.23
C GLN A 268 28.69 17.28 5.21
N ARG A 269 27.98 16.22 5.59
CA ARG A 269 27.68 15.07 4.72
C ARG A 269 26.64 15.45 3.66
N ILE A 270 26.99 15.21 2.40
CA ILE A 270 26.15 15.41 1.23
C ILE A 270 25.80 14.03 0.68
N TYR A 271 24.54 13.63 0.80
CA TYR A 271 24.06 12.35 0.28
C TYR A 271 23.87 12.43 -1.24
N THR A 272 24.43 11.49 -1.99
CA THR A 272 24.25 11.42 -3.45
C THR A 272 23.43 10.20 -3.87
N TYR A 273 22.59 10.33 -4.89
CA TYR A 273 21.85 9.22 -5.50
C TYR A 273 22.27 9.09 -6.97
N ARG A 274 22.69 7.88 -7.33
CA ARG A 274 23.28 7.58 -8.63
C ARG A 274 22.21 7.54 -9.71
N SER A 275 22.25 8.52 -10.60
CA SER A 275 21.36 8.56 -11.75
C SER A 275 21.95 7.74 -12.90
N SER A 276 21.11 7.26 -13.80
CA SER A 276 21.53 6.56 -15.03
C SER A 276 22.11 7.50 -16.10
N VAL A 277 22.01 8.82 -15.88
CA VAL A 277 22.67 9.87 -16.67
C VAL A 277 23.90 10.40 -15.94
N ASP A 278 24.83 11.08 -16.64
CA ASP A 278 26.14 11.57 -16.12
C ASP A 278 26.01 12.60 -14.96
N GLY A 279 25.65 12.13 -13.77
CA GLY A 279 25.53 12.92 -12.55
C GLY A 279 24.73 12.20 -11.45
N ASN A 280 24.53 12.89 -10.33
CA ASN A 280 23.90 12.34 -9.13
C ASN A 280 22.99 13.36 -8.46
N TRP A 281 21.81 12.92 -8.02
CA TRP A 281 20.98 13.75 -7.14
C TRP A 281 21.65 13.93 -5.79
N CYS A 282 21.44 15.07 -5.17
CA CYS A 282 22.18 15.52 -4.01
C CYS A 282 21.28 16.33 -3.09
N LEU A 283 21.13 15.93 -1.82
CA LEU A 283 20.31 16.66 -0.85
C LEU A 283 21.21 17.47 0.09
N VAL A 284 21.11 18.80 0.04
CA VAL A 284 21.89 19.72 0.88
C VAL A 284 20.95 20.72 1.54
N ASN A 285 20.95 20.75 2.88
CA ASN A 285 20.12 21.67 3.69
C ASN A 285 18.62 21.65 3.34
N GLY A 286 18.08 20.47 3.01
CA GLY A 286 16.67 20.31 2.64
C GLY A 286 16.34 20.63 1.18
N PHE A 287 17.34 20.97 0.36
CA PHE A 287 17.18 21.27 -1.06
C PHE A 287 17.86 20.22 -1.93
N TRP A 288 17.16 19.78 -2.98
CA TRP A 288 17.70 18.83 -3.96
C TRP A 288 18.48 19.55 -5.06
N TYR A 289 19.61 18.98 -5.43
CA TYR A 289 20.50 19.41 -6.51
C TYR A 289 20.82 18.20 -7.40
N PHE A 290 21.19 18.43 -8.66
CA PHE A 290 21.75 17.38 -9.50
C PHE A 290 23.22 17.69 -9.81
N LEU A 291 24.13 17.00 -9.14
CA LEU A 291 25.58 17.17 -9.29
C LEU A 291 26.07 16.40 -10.51
N LYS A 292 26.53 17.10 -11.54
CA LYS A 292 27.12 16.51 -12.73
C LYS A 292 28.50 15.91 -12.39
N ASN A 293 28.95 14.97 -13.20
CA ASN A 293 30.26 14.32 -13.01
C ASN A 293 31.47 15.27 -13.16
N ASP A 294 31.28 16.45 -13.76
CA ASP A 294 32.29 17.51 -13.87
C ASP A 294 32.46 18.33 -12.58
N GLY A 295 31.63 18.08 -11.56
CA GLY A 295 31.69 18.73 -10.25
C GLY A 295 30.75 19.93 -10.09
N ASP A 296 30.08 20.38 -11.14
CA ASP A 296 29.08 21.45 -11.10
C ASP A 296 27.67 20.90 -10.91
N TYR A 297 26.74 21.71 -10.38
CA TYR A 297 25.32 21.37 -10.36
C TYR A 297 24.65 21.70 -11.70
N ALA A 298 23.61 20.94 -12.05
CA ALA A 298 22.77 21.23 -13.19
C ALA A 298 21.82 22.39 -12.89
N ILE A 299 21.54 23.18 -13.92
CA ILE A 299 20.60 24.31 -13.91
C ILE A 299 19.63 24.17 -15.10
N GLY A 300 18.47 24.80 -15.01
CA GLY A 300 17.39 24.75 -15.98
C GLY A 300 16.71 23.39 -16.09
N TRP A 301 16.02 23.17 -17.20
CA TRP A 301 15.37 21.89 -17.50
C TRP A 301 16.39 20.79 -17.77
N LYS A 302 16.24 19.65 -17.10
CA LYS A 302 17.06 18.45 -17.30
C LYS A 302 16.23 17.20 -17.33
N LEU A 303 16.49 16.37 -18.34
CA LEU A 303 15.98 15.01 -18.41
C LEU A 303 16.93 14.11 -17.61
N ILE A 304 16.44 13.56 -16.51
CA ILE A 304 17.19 12.73 -15.57
C ILE A 304 16.33 11.50 -15.30
N ASP A 305 16.87 10.30 -15.53
CA ASP A 305 16.15 9.03 -15.34
C ASP A 305 14.74 9.03 -15.99
N ASN A 306 14.68 9.48 -17.25
CA ASN A 306 13.47 9.62 -18.07
C ASN A 306 12.41 10.60 -17.56
N ASN A 307 12.73 11.43 -16.56
CA ASN A 307 11.83 12.48 -16.07
C ASN A 307 12.47 13.86 -16.26
N TRP A 308 11.64 14.85 -16.62
CA TRP A 308 12.10 16.23 -16.69
C TRP A 308 12.04 16.88 -15.31
N TYR A 309 13.09 17.59 -14.94
CA TYR A 309 13.20 18.36 -13.70
C TYR A 309 13.64 19.76 -14.02
N TYR A 310 13.21 20.74 -13.22
CA TYR A 310 13.68 22.11 -13.33
C TYR A 310 14.58 22.45 -12.14
N LEU A 311 15.83 22.82 -12.42
CA LEU A 311 16.79 23.28 -11.43
C LEU A 311 16.91 24.80 -11.59
N SER A 312 16.80 25.55 -10.50
CA SER A 312 16.99 27.02 -10.53
C SER A 312 18.42 27.39 -10.88
N ASP A 313 18.70 28.69 -11.08
CA ASP A 313 20.05 29.19 -11.36
C ASP A 313 21.07 28.87 -10.25
N ASN A 314 20.60 28.61 -9.03
CA ASN A 314 21.41 28.16 -7.90
C ASN A 314 21.48 26.62 -7.78
N GLY A 315 20.94 25.87 -8.74
CA GLY A 315 20.95 24.41 -8.78
C GLY A 315 19.89 23.72 -7.94
N ILE A 316 19.01 24.47 -7.26
CA ILE A 316 17.96 23.92 -6.41
C ILE A 316 16.80 23.44 -7.30
N MET A 317 16.42 22.17 -7.17
CA MET A 317 15.24 21.57 -7.79
C MET A 317 13.97 22.32 -7.36
N GLN A 318 13.24 22.82 -8.35
CA GLN A 318 11.98 23.50 -8.14
C GLN A 318 10.80 22.53 -8.30
N THR A 319 9.71 22.85 -7.62
CA THR A 319 8.45 22.13 -7.70
C THR A 319 7.28 23.11 -7.81
N GLY A 320 6.12 22.62 -8.20
CA GLY A 320 4.93 23.44 -8.46
C GLY A 320 4.91 23.99 -9.88
N TRP A 321 4.15 25.07 -10.08
CA TRP A 321 4.06 25.76 -11.37
C TRP A 321 5.34 26.57 -11.65
N ILE A 322 5.95 26.29 -12.80
CA ILE A 322 7.19 26.90 -13.27
C ILE A 322 6.90 27.59 -14.60
N TYR A 323 7.18 28.89 -14.66
CA TYR A 323 7.12 29.65 -15.91
C TYR A 323 8.50 29.67 -16.56
N SER A 324 8.61 29.13 -17.77
CA SER A 324 9.86 29.00 -18.52
C SER A 324 9.56 29.08 -20.02
N ASP A 325 10.38 29.80 -20.78
CA ASP A 325 10.20 29.99 -22.24
C ASP A 325 8.78 30.36 -22.66
N SER A 326 8.20 31.34 -21.96
CA SER A 326 6.84 31.85 -22.17
C SER A 326 5.71 30.83 -21.97
N LYS A 327 5.98 29.71 -21.30
CA LYS A 327 5.06 28.61 -21.05
C LYS A 327 5.03 28.25 -19.56
N TRP A 328 3.91 27.70 -19.11
CA TRP A 328 3.78 27.14 -17.78
C TRP A 328 3.95 25.62 -17.82
N TYR A 329 4.69 25.11 -16.86
CA TYR A 329 4.90 23.68 -16.62
C TYR A 329 4.61 23.39 -15.15
N TYR A 330 4.20 22.18 -14.83
CA TYR A 330 4.00 21.76 -13.44
C TYR A 330 5.00 20.67 -13.09
N CYS A 331 5.78 20.86 -12.02
CA CYS A 331 6.61 19.81 -11.43
C CYS A 331 5.96 19.33 -10.13
N TYR A 332 5.79 18.02 -9.96
CA TYR A 332 5.12 17.48 -8.78
C TYR A 332 5.88 17.85 -7.49
N PRO A 333 5.21 18.44 -6.48
CA PRO A 333 5.83 18.73 -5.18
C PRO A 333 6.49 17.52 -4.54
N ALA A 334 5.95 16.33 -4.80
CA ALA A 334 6.44 15.12 -4.17
C ALA A 334 7.74 14.56 -4.77
N THR A 335 7.96 14.76 -6.07
CA THR A 335 9.04 14.08 -6.80
C THR A 335 9.95 15.03 -7.56
N GLY A 336 9.51 16.26 -7.87
CA GLY A 336 10.20 17.19 -8.76
C GLY A 336 10.05 16.90 -10.25
N ALA A 337 9.44 15.76 -10.63
CA ALA A 337 9.24 15.40 -12.01
C ALA A 337 8.15 16.27 -12.66
N MET A 338 8.39 16.67 -13.91
CA MET A 338 7.44 17.42 -14.72
C MET A 338 6.24 16.55 -15.09
N ALA A 339 5.05 17.08 -14.85
CA ALA A 339 3.80 16.51 -15.31
C ALA A 339 3.72 16.59 -16.84
N THR A 340 3.22 15.52 -17.47
CA THR A 340 2.92 15.48 -18.90
C THR A 340 1.57 14.80 -19.12
N ASN A 341 0.82 15.29 -20.10
CA ASN A 341 -0.45 14.71 -20.55
C ASN A 341 -1.44 14.42 -19.42
N THR A 342 -1.69 15.40 -18.56
CA THR A 342 -2.50 15.22 -17.35
C THR A 342 -3.17 16.53 -16.92
N SER A 343 -4.05 16.45 -15.91
CA SER A 343 -4.69 17.62 -15.31
C SER A 343 -4.21 17.85 -13.89
N ILE A 344 -3.92 19.12 -13.57
CA ILE A 344 -3.46 19.61 -12.27
C ILE A 344 -4.51 20.60 -11.76
N ASN A 345 -5.37 20.17 -10.84
CA ASN A 345 -6.43 21.02 -10.26
C ASN A 345 -7.35 21.72 -11.29
N GLY A 346 -7.64 21.05 -12.40
CA GLY A 346 -8.49 21.59 -13.48
C GLY A 346 -7.70 22.26 -14.62
N ASP A 347 -6.43 22.58 -14.42
CA ASP A 347 -5.52 23.02 -15.47
C ASP A 347 -4.99 21.80 -16.24
N ILE A 348 -4.87 21.87 -17.57
CA ILE A 348 -4.41 20.75 -18.40
C ILE A 348 -2.99 21.04 -18.87
N VAL A 349 -2.10 20.05 -18.75
CA VAL A 349 -0.77 20.07 -19.39
C VAL A 349 -0.70 19.04 -20.52
N ASP A 350 -0.14 19.43 -21.66
CA ASP A 350 -0.03 18.58 -22.85
C ASP A 350 1.07 17.51 -22.72
N THR A 351 1.29 16.73 -23.77
CA THR A 351 2.33 15.70 -23.82
C THR A 351 3.76 16.25 -23.70
N ASN A 352 3.96 17.54 -23.92
CA ASN A 352 5.23 18.24 -23.70
C ASN A 352 5.30 18.90 -22.31
N GLY A 353 4.29 18.68 -21.46
CA GLY A 353 4.16 19.28 -20.12
C GLY A 353 3.77 20.75 -20.12
N THR A 354 3.42 21.31 -21.29
CA THR A 354 3.00 22.71 -21.42
C THR A 354 1.55 22.85 -21.01
N TRP A 355 1.27 23.78 -20.10
CA TRP A 355 -0.10 24.18 -19.76
C TRP A 355 -0.84 24.71 -20.99
N ILE A 356 -2.07 24.25 -21.16
CA ILE A 356 -3.00 24.70 -22.19
C ILE A 356 -4.06 25.55 -21.49
N ALA A 357 -4.17 26.81 -21.95
CA ALA A 357 -5.15 27.77 -21.47
C ALA A 357 -6.58 27.47 -21.97
#